data_AF-A0A2G2MT84-F1
#
_entry.id   AF-A0A2G2MT84-F1
#
_cell.length_a   1.000
_cell.length_b   1.000
_cell.length_c   1.000
_cell.angle_alpha   90.00
_cell.angle_beta   90.00
_cell.angle_gamma   90.00
#
_symmetry.space_group_name_H-M   'P 1'
#
loop_
_entity.id
_entity.type
_entity.pdbx_description
1 polymer ?
#
loop_
_entity_poly.entity_id
_entity_poly.type
_entity_poly.pdbx_seq_one_letter_code
_entity_poly.pdbx_strand_id
1 'polypeptide(L)'
;MNTSMDKSVRATRFAISDLQNRVAVLEATREDLERQMSKLNDSVPEETVAPAAQKDGYVAYGSYANSVIERKKNLLVTLGDIEMQNKDLSKELRMALDTLDSFERVRARQLAAKAEKMAARKAG
;
A
#
# COMPACT_ATOMS: atom_id res chain seq x y z
N MET A 1 -8.45 34.14 -9.18
CA MET A 1 -8.06 32.77 -8.77
C MET A 1 -6.91 32.37 -9.66
N ASN A 2 -5.81 31.87 -9.10
CA ASN A 2 -4.66 31.48 -9.90
C ASN A 2 -4.93 30.07 -10.47
N THR A 3 -5.43 29.99 -11.70
CA THR A 3 -5.90 28.75 -12.36
C THR A 3 -4.85 27.63 -12.37
N SER A 4 -3.57 27.99 -12.33
CA SER A 4 -2.46 27.05 -12.20
C SER A 4 -2.44 26.34 -10.83
N MET A 5 -2.68 27.06 -9.72
CA MET A 5 -2.70 26.47 -8.38
C MET A 5 -3.88 25.50 -8.20
N ASP A 6 -5.06 25.87 -8.69
CA ASP A 6 -6.25 25.02 -8.63
C ASP A 6 -6.06 23.71 -9.43
N LYS A 7 -5.33 23.80 -10.56
CA LYS A 7 -4.94 22.61 -11.35
C LYS A 7 -3.98 21.72 -10.56
N SER A 8 -2.96 22.28 -9.92
CA SER A 8 -2.00 21.53 -9.10
C SER A 8 -2.68 20.82 -7.93
N VAL A 9 -3.55 21.52 -7.19
CA VAL A 9 -4.31 20.93 -6.07
C VAL A 9 -5.16 19.75 -6.55
N ARG A 10 -5.85 19.89 -7.69
CA ARG A 10 -6.66 18.81 -8.26
C ARG A 10 -5.80 17.60 -8.63
N ALA A 11 -4.66 17.83 -9.28
CA ALA A 11 -3.72 16.78 -9.64
C ALA A 11 -3.19 16.04 -8.40
N THR A 12 -2.81 16.77 -7.35
CA THR A 12 -2.33 16.17 -6.09
C THR A 12 -3.42 15.36 -5.40
N ARG A 13 -4.68 15.83 -5.38
CA ARG A 13 -5.81 15.06 -4.83
C ARG A 13 -6.06 13.77 -5.61
N PHE A 14 -5.95 13.82 -6.94
CA PHE A 14 -6.05 12.62 -7.77
C PHE A 14 -4.93 11.64 -7.44
N ALA A 15 -3.68 12.11 -7.34
CA ALA A 15 -2.54 11.26 -6.97
C ALA A 15 -2.71 10.63 -5.58
N ILE A 16 -3.19 11.38 -4.59
CA ILE A 16 -3.52 10.85 -3.25
C ILE A 16 -4.55 9.72 -3.35
N SER A 17 -5.65 9.93 -4.09
CA SER A 17 -6.69 8.90 -4.24
C SER A 17 -6.15 7.64 -4.93
N ASP A 18 -5.31 7.80 -5.96
CA ASP A 18 -4.70 6.68 -6.66
C ASP A 18 -3.76 5.88 -5.73
N LEU A 19 -2.89 6.58 -5.00
CA LEU A 19 -1.97 5.97 -4.04
C LEU A 19 -2.71 5.22 -2.92
N GLN A 20 -3.77 5.82 -2.37
CA GLN A 20 -4.62 5.17 -1.36
C GLN A 20 -5.25 3.89 -1.90
N ASN A 21 -5.78 3.91 -3.13
CA ASN A 21 -6.37 2.72 -3.75
C ASN A 21 -5.31 1.63 -3.96
N ARG A 22 -4.11 1.99 -4.42
CA ARG A 22 -3.02 1.04 -4.65
C ARG A 22 -2.55 0.39 -3.35
N VAL A 23 -2.39 1.17 -2.28
CA VAL A 23 -2.07 0.65 -0.94
C VAL A 23 -3.16 -0.33 -0.48
N ALA A 24 -4.44 0.05 -0.58
CA ALA A 24 -5.55 -0.80 -0.17
C ALA A 24 -5.59 -2.14 -0.93
N VAL A 25 -5.32 -2.12 -2.24
CA VAL A 25 -5.27 -3.35 -3.06
C VAL A 25 -4.12 -4.25 -2.62
N LEU A 26 -2.94 -3.70 -2.36
CA LEU A 26 -1.79 -4.47 -1.90
C LEU A 26 -2.02 -5.04 -0.50
N GLU A 27 -2.63 -4.28 0.42
CA GLU A 27 -3.01 -4.78 1.74
C GLU A 27 -4.02 -5.94 1.64
N ALA A 28 -5.07 -5.80 0.84
CA ALA A 28 -6.05 -6.88 0.63
C ALA A 28 -5.40 -8.13 0.01
N THR A 29 -4.45 -7.93 -0.91
CA THR A 29 -3.69 -9.02 -1.54
C THR A 29 -2.80 -9.72 -0.51
N ARG A 30 -2.08 -8.95 0.30
CA ARG A 30 -1.24 -9.45 1.39
C ARG A 30 -2.06 -10.33 2.34
N GLU A 31 -3.18 -9.83 2.84
CA GLU A 31 -4.05 -10.59 3.74
C GLU A 31 -4.53 -11.90 3.12
N ASP A 32 -4.83 -11.91 1.82
CA ASP A 32 -5.21 -13.14 1.14
C ASP A 32 -4.07 -14.16 1.07
N LEU A 33 -2.86 -13.70 0.73
CA LEU A 33 -1.68 -14.56 0.70
C LEU A 33 -1.31 -15.08 2.09
N GLU A 34 -1.48 -14.29 3.15
CA GLU A 34 -1.30 -14.74 4.54
C GLU A 34 -2.32 -15.82 4.92
N ARG A 35 -3.59 -15.68 4.53
CA ARG A 35 -4.60 -16.74 4.71
C ARG A 35 -4.24 -18.01 3.93
N GLN A 36 -3.74 -17.87 2.70
CA GLN A 36 -3.26 -19.02 1.92
C GLN A 36 -2.06 -19.69 2.59
N MET A 37 -1.11 -18.91 3.12
CA MET A 37 0.04 -19.40 3.86
C MET A 37 -0.40 -20.21 5.08
N SER A 38 -1.35 -19.68 5.87
CA SER A 38 -1.88 -20.40 7.04
C SER A 38 -2.43 -21.77 6.66
N LYS A 39 -3.24 -21.85 5.59
CA LYS A 39 -3.80 -23.13 5.11
C LYS A 39 -2.71 -24.12 4.68
N LEU A 40 -1.64 -23.62 4.04
CA LEU A 40 -0.51 -24.47 3.65
C LEU A 40 0.27 -24.96 4.86
N ASN A 41 0.47 -24.11 5.87
CA ASN A 41 1.09 -24.47 7.14
C ASN A 41 0.29 -25.54 7.90
N ASP A 42 -1.04 -25.42 7.91
CA ASP A 42 -1.91 -26.43 8.52
C ASP A 42 -1.85 -27.78 7.77
N SER A 43 -1.70 -27.74 6.44
CA SER A 43 -1.66 -28.95 5.60
C SER A 43 -0.35 -29.73 5.68
N VAL A 44 0.78 -29.02 5.73
CA VAL A 44 2.13 -29.58 5.75
C VAL A 44 2.93 -28.72 6.72
N PRO A 45 2.93 -29.00 8.03
CA PRO A 45 3.64 -28.19 9.02
C PRO A 45 5.16 -28.30 8.91
N GLU A 46 5.67 -29.30 8.21
CA GLU A 46 7.09 -29.56 8.07
C GLU A 46 7.78 -28.53 7.14
N GLU A 47 8.99 -28.12 7.52
CA GLU A 47 9.85 -27.24 6.71
C GLU A 47 10.65 -28.01 5.64
N THR A 48 10.86 -29.30 5.87
CA THR A 48 11.51 -30.22 4.92
C THR A 48 10.89 -31.60 5.03
N VAL A 49 10.72 -32.28 3.90
CA VAL A 49 10.24 -33.66 3.85
C VAL A 49 11.03 -34.43 2.79
N ALA A 50 11.54 -35.62 3.14
CA ALA A 50 12.21 -36.47 2.17
C ALA A 50 11.26 -36.79 0.99
N PRO A 51 11.71 -36.74 -0.27
CA PRO A 51 10.82 -37.01 -1.41
C PRO A 51 10.12 -38.38 -1.35
N ALA A 52 10.78 -39.36 -0.74
CA ALA A 52 10.25 -40.71 -0.54
C ALA A 52 9.43 -40.87 0.77
N ALA A 53 9.18 -39.79 1.51
CA ALA A 53 8.42 -39.87 2.76
C ALA A 53 6.99 -40.37 2.48
N GLN A 54 6.57 -41.32 3.31
CA GLN A 54 5.24 -41.89 3.29
C GLN A 54 4.46 -41.42 4.51
N LYS A 55 3.14 -41.29 4.35
CA LYS A 55 2.21 -40.98 5.43
C LYS A 55 1.00 -41.89 5.24
N ASP A 56 0.58 -42.57 6.29
CA ASP A 56 -0.54 -43.52 6.21
C ASP A 56 -1.79 -42.84 5.65
N GLY A 57 -2.41 -43.49 4.67
CA GLY A 57 -3.57 -42.95 3.95
C GLY A 57 -3.23 -41.96 2.83
N TYR A 58 -1.97 -41.65 2.57
CA TYR A 58 -1.54 -40.74 1.51
C TYR A 58 -0.64 -41.43 0.48
N VAL A 59 -1.04 -41.36 -0.79
CA VAL A 59 -0.19 -41.75 -1.92
C VAL A 59 0.70 -40.57 -2.29
N ALA A 60 2.02 -40.80 -2.37
CA ALA A 60 3.01 -39.78 -2.76
C ALA A 60 3.10 -38.54 -1.84
N TYR A 61 2.95 -38.72 -0.53
CA TYR A 61 3.05 -37.63 0.46
C TYR A 61 4.32 -36.78 0.30
N GLY A 62 5.49 -37.40 0.16
CA GLY A 62 6.75 -36.66 0.03
C GLY A 62 6.78 -35.68 -1.15
N SER A 63 6.25 -36.06 -2.32
CA SER A 63 6.18 -35.17 -3.49
C SER A 63 5.19 -34.01 -3.28
N TYR A 64 4.03 -34.29 -2.69
CA TYR A 64 3.05 -33.25 -2.33
C TYR A 64 3.64 -32.27 -1.31
N ALA A 65 4.22 -32.78 -0.22
CA ALA A 65 4.81 -31.98 0.85
C ALA A 65 5.92 -31.07 0.32
N ASN A 66 6.82 -31.58 -0.54
CA ASN A 66 7.85 -30.76 -1.18
C ASN A 66 7.25 -29.65 -2.05
N SER A 67 6.19 -29.93 -2.82
CA SER A 67 5.51 -28.90 -3.63
C SER A 67 4.87 -27.81 -2.76
N VAL A 68 4.28 -28.19 -1.61
CA VAL A 68 3.71 -27.25 -0.64
C VAL A 68 4.81 -26.40 -0.01
N ILE A 69 5.93 -27.00 0.40
CA ILE A 69 7.08 -26.31 0.97
C ILE A 69 7.63 -25.27 -0.01
N GLU A 70 7.83 -25.62 -1.28
CA GLU A 70 8.28 -24.68 -2.30
C GLU A 70 7.27 -23.54 -2.51
N ARG A 71 5.96 -23.85 -2.51
CA ARG A 71 4.93 -22.81 -2.58
C ARG A 71 4.99 -21.85 -1.39
N LYS A 72 5.20 -22.35 -0.16
CA LYS A 72 5.37 -21.50 1.02
C LYS A 72 6.57 -20.57 0.86
N LYS A 73 7.72 -21.08 0.40
CA LYS A 73 8.91 -20.24 0.15
C LYS A 73 8.60 -19.11 -0.84
N ASN A 74 7.93 -19.43 -1.94
CA ASN A 74 7.55 -18.43 -2.94
C ASN A 74 6.57 -17.39 -2.38
N LEU A 75 5.60 -17.82 -1.56
CA LEU A 75 4.67 -16.90 -0.89
C LEU A 75 5.40 -15.97 0.09
N LEU A 76 6.39 -16.45 0.84
CA LEU A 76 7.20 -15.60 1.72
C LEU A 76 7.93 -14.51 0.95
N VAL A 77 8.52 -14.85 -0.20
CA VAL A 77 9.17 -13.88 -1.08
C VAL A 77 8.16 -12.84 -1.58
N THR A 78 7.01 -13.29 -2.09
CA THR A 78 5.97 -12.38 -2.59
C THR A 78 5.42 -11.47 -1.49
N LEU A 79 5.23 -11.98 -0.27
CA LEU A 79 4.82 -11.18 0.88
C LEU A 79 5.85 -10.09 1.21
N GLY A 80 7.15 -10.44 1.22
CA GLY A 80 8.22 -9.48 1.41
C GLY A 80 8.25 -8.39 0.32
N ASP A 81 8.02 -8.77 -0.94
CA ASP A 81 7.93 -7.81 -2.06
C ASP A 81 6.74 -6.86 -1.89
N ILE A 82 5.56 -7.37 -1.48
CA ILE A 82 4.37 -6.55 -1.21
C ILE A 82 4.63 -5.60 -0.05
N GLU A 83 5.28 -6.04 1.03
CA GLU A 83 5.62 -5.17 2.17
C GLU A 83 6.55 -4.03 1.76
N MET A 84 7.56 -4.32 0.92
CA MET A 84 8.44 -3.29 0.38
C MET A 84 7.69 -2.27 -0.49
N GLN A 85 6.85 -2.76 -1.41
CA GLN A 85 6.03 -1.90 -2.26
C GLN A 85 5.06 -1.04 -1.45
N ASN A 86 4.41 -1.60 -0.43
CA ASN A 86 3.51 -0.85 0.44
C ASN A 86 4.23 0.26 1.21
N LYS A 87 5.45 -0.01 1.68
CA LYS A 87 6.27 1.00 2.35
C LYS A 87 6.61 2.17 1.42
N ASP A 88 6.97 1.88 0.18
CA ASP A 88 7.30 2.90 -0.81
C ASP A 88 6.06 3.72 -1.20
N LEU A 89 4.93 3.07 -1.48
CA LEU A 89 3.66 3.76 -1.77
C LEU A 89 3.17 4.62 -0.60
N SER A 90 3.32 4.13 0.63
CA SER A 90 2.97 4.88 1.84
C SER A 90 3.82 6.13 2.00
N LYS A 91 5.10 6.06 1.63
CA LYS A 91 6.00 7.22 1.60
C LYS A 91 5.56 8.23 0.53
N GLU A 92 5.26 7.77 -0.68
CA GLU A 92 4.74 8.61 -1.76
C GLU A 92 3.42 9.30 -1.36
N LEU A 93 2.50 8.54 -0.74
CA LEU A 93 1.24 9.06 -0.24
C LEU A 93 1.45 10.17 0.78
N ARG A 94 2.36 9.97 1.73
CA ARG A 94 2.72 10.99 2.72
C ARG A 94 3.25 12.26 2.05
N MET A 95 4.15 12.12 1.08
CA MET A 95 4.68 13.26 0.33
C MET A 95 3.58 14.03 -0.44
N ALA A 96 2.62 13.30 -1.02
CA ALA A 96 1.50 13.91 -1.72
C ALA A 96 0.56 14.66 -0.76
N LEU A 97 0.30 14.11 0.43
CA LEU A 97 -0.46 14.77 1.49
C LEU A 97 0.23 16.04 2.00
N ASP A 98 1.54 15.98 2.25
CA ASP A 98 2.33 17.15 2.68
C ASP A 98 2.32 18.26 1.61
N THR A 99 2.36 17.87 0.33
CA THR A 99 2.24 18.80 -0.79
C THR A 99 0.86 19.47 -0.83
N LEU A 100 -0.21 18.71 -0.59
CA LEU A 100 -1.57 19.26 -0.54
C LEU A 100 -1.72 20.26 0.61
N ASP A 101 -1.23 19.94 1.81
CA ASP A 101 -1.25 20.86 2.96
C ASP A 101 -0.49 22.16 2.66
N SER A 102 0.68 22.06 2.00
CA SER A 102 1.44 23.23 1.56
C SER A 102 0.61 24.16 0.66
N PHE A 103 -0.12 23.60 -0.32
CA PHE A 103 -1.02 24.40 -1.17
C PHE A 103 -2.14 25.06 -0.38
N GLU A 104 -2.74 24.35 0.57
CA GLU A 104 -3.82 24.88 1.41
C GLU A 104 -3.33 26.03 2.31
N ARG A 105 -2.12 25.91 2.87
CA ARG A 105 -1.47 27.00 3.63
C ARG A 105 -1.18 28.23 2.78
N VAL A 106 -0.69 28.04 1.55
CA VAL A 106 -0.44 29.17 0.62
C VAL A 106 -1.76 29.87 0.28
N ARG A 107 -2.81 29.10 0.01
CA ARG A 107 -4.15 29.63 -0.27
C ARG A 107 -4.72 30.43 0.91
N ALA A 108 -4.57 29.91 2.14
CA ALA A 108 -5.00 30.60 3.35
C ALA A 108 -4.28 31.96 3.52
N ARG A 109 -2.95 31.98 3.32
CA ARG A 109 -2.16 33.22 3.36
C ARG A 109 -2.59 34.24 2.31
N GLN A 110 -2.84 33.80 1.08
CA GLN A 110 -3.32 34.68 0.01
C GLN A 110 -4.71 35.27 0.32
N LEU A 111 -5.60 34.47 0.92
CA LEU A 111 -6.92 34.92 1.30
C LEU A 111 -6.86 35.96 2.43
N ALA A 112 -6.04 35.72 3.46
CA ALA A 112 -5.80 36.66 4.55
C ALA A 112 -5.25 38.00 4.05
N ALA A 113 -4.19 37.98 3.23
CA ALA A 113 -3.60 39.19 2.65
C ALA A 113 -4.58 39.96 1.77
N LYS A 114 -5.49 39.26 1.06
CA LYS A 114 -6.55 39.92 0.28
C LYS A 114 -7.60 40.57 1.18
N ALA A 115 -7.99 39.90 2.27
CA ALA A 115 -8.93 40.43 3.24
C ALA A 115 -8.39 41.69 3.94
N GLU A 116 -7.12 41.67 4.36
CA GLU A 116 -6.43 42.83 4.94
C GLU A 116 -6.42 44.04 3.99
N LYS A 117 -6.05 43.82 2.71
CA LYS A 117 -6.08 44.88 1.69
C LYS A 117 -7.48 45.46 1.48
N MET A 118 -8.51 44.62 1.51
CA MET A 118 -9.89 45.06 1.35
C MET A 118 -10.40 45.82 2.58
N ALA A 119 -10.01 45.41 3.78
CA ALA A 119 -10.33 46.12 5.02
C ALA A 119 -9.67 47.50 5.07
N ALA A 120 -8.38 47.59 4.72
CA ALA A 120 -7.66 48.85 4.64
C ALA A 120 -8.29 49.83 3.63
N ARG A 121 -8.77 49.33 2.48
CA ARG A 121 -9.48 50.13 1.47
C ARG A 121 -10.87 50.64 1.90
N LYS A 122 -11.49 50.03 2.89
CA LYS A 122 -12.81 50.46 3.41
C LYS A 122 -12.70 51.43 4.59
N ALA A 123 -11.53 51.50 5.21
CA ALA A 123 -11.27 52.31 6.41
C ALA A 123 -10.63 53.68 6.11
N GLY A 124 -10.17 53.90 4.88
CA GLY A 124 -9.75 55.20 4.35
C GLY A 124 -10.73 55.69 3.31
#